data_AF-A0A3D1R0K5-F1
#
_entry.id   AF-A0A3D1R0K5-F1
#
_cell.length_a   1.000
_cell.length_b   1.000
_cell.length_c   1.000
_cell.angle_alpha   90.00
_cell.angle_beta   90.00
_cell.angle_gamma   90.00
#
_symmetry.space_group_name_H-M   'P 1'
#
loop_
_entity.id
_entity.type
_entity.pdbx_description
1 polymer ?
#
loop_
_entity_poly.entity_id
_entity_poly.type
_entity_poly.pdbx_seq_one_letter_code
_entity_poly.pdbx_strand_id
1 'polypeptide(L)'
;MPVTKWSVEEVLRKGVQLSDLVTTYRADLAPRLDANVIEGFLSDLPALRDEVSRVSGAHLEKAGETIRQDDVAREAARTAITFREAVKSTFSRKSPVRAAFGIGGRIDETKVGSVATALAVLVHAAEEDPVSARAAGILSSDLADLKAVYDKLVQADRTQELAKGSAKGATATRTARHVRVEAAMTRIVGVSGIVFRKRPEIAQRFADCLPRTARPRKKKA
;
A
#
# COMPACT_ATOMS: atom_id res chain seq x y z
N MET A 1 -18.31 3.05 -5.68
CA MET A 1 -17.13 3.58 -6.40
C MET A 1 -17.42 3.55 -7.89
N PRO A 2 -17.06 4.59 -8.66
CA PRO A 2 -17.29 4.60 -10.09
C PRO A 2 -16.52 3.44 -10.75
N VAL A 3 -17.16 2.79 -11.72
CA VAL A 3 -16.66 1.55 -12.34
C VAL A 3 -15.88 1.93 -13.59
N THR A 4 -14.61 1.53 -13.65
CA THR A 4 -13.74 1.67 -14.83
C THR A 4 -14.07 0.59 -15.86
N LYS A 5 -14.25 0.96 -17.11
CA LYS A 5 -14.63 0.06 -18.22
C LYS A 5 -13.45 -0.78 -18.71
N TRP A 6 -12.26 -0.21 -18.73
CA TRP A 6 -11.06 -0.79 -19.32
C TRP A 6 -9.94 -0.93 -18.28
N SER A 7 -8.88 -1.65 -18.65
CA SER A 7 -7.67 -1.68 -17.83
C SER A 7 -6.92 -0.35 -17.93
N VAL A 8 -6.27 0.06 -16.84
CA VAL A 8 -5.52 1.33 -16.81
C VAL A 8 -4.38 1.33 -17.84
N GLU A 9 -3.76 0.18 -18.08
CA GLU A 9 -2.69 0.02 -19.07
C GLU A 9 -3.19 0.25 -20.50
N GLU A 10 -4.34 -0.31 -20.84
CA GLU A 10 -4.94 -0.10 -22.16
C GLU A 10 -5.40 1.35 -22.34
N VAL A 11 -5.98 1.95 -21.30
CA VAL A 11 -6.40 3.36 -21.29
C VAL A 11 -5.20 4.28 -21.47
N LEU A 12 -4.08 4.03 -20.80
CA LEU A 12 -2.86 4.82 -20.98
C LEU A 12 -2.30 4.66 -22.40
N ARG A 13 -2.13 3.41 -22.86
CA ARG A 13 -1.59 3.12 -24.20
C ARG A 13 -2.42 3.74 -25.31
N LYS A 14 -3.74 3.56 -25.25
CA LYS A 14 -4.68 4.07 -26.25
C LYS A 14 -4.95 5.57 -26.10
N GLY A 15 -4.89 6.08 -24.88
CA GLY A 15 -4.96 7.50 -24.57
C GLY A 15 -3.81 8.28 -25.21
N VAL A 16 -2.58 7.74 -25.19
CA VAL A 16 -1.43 8.39 -25.86
C VAL A 16 -1.63 8.46 -27.38
N GLN A 17 -2.12 7.38 -27.99
CA GLN A 17 -2.46 7.39 -29.43
C GLN A 17 -3.56 8.43 -29.74
N LEU A 18 -4.54 8.55 -28.84
CA LEU A 18 -5.61 9.54 -28.98
C LEU A 18 -5.11 10.97 -28.78
N SER A 19 -4.17 11.24 -27.87
CA SER A 19 -3.65 12.59 -27.64
C SER A 19 -2.97 13.16 -28.87
N ASP A 20 -2.25 12.34 -29.62
CA ASP A 20 -1.60 12.74 -30.87
C ASP A 20 -2.63 13.12 -31.93
N LEU A 21 -3.67 12.30 -32.09
CA LEU A 21 -4.77 12.58 -33.03
C LEU A 21 -5.58 13.82 -32.62
N VAL A 22 -5.89 13.98 -31.34
CA VAL A 22 -6.63 15.13 -30.81
C VAL A 22 -5.85 16.43 -31.02
N THR A 23 -4.53 16.39 -30.81
CA THR A 23 -3.66 17.54 -31.03
C THR A 23 -3.61 17.91 -32.51
N THR A 24 -3.46 16.91 -33.39
CA THR A 24 -3.40 17.10 -34.84
C THR A 24 -4.70 17.68 -35.41
N TYR A 25 -5.85 17.19 -34.95
CA TYR A 25 -7.17 17.54 -35.48
C TYR A 25 -7.97 18.49 -34.57
N ARG A 26 -7.27 19.20 -33.69
CA ARG A 26 -7.89 20.02 -32.64
C ARG A 26 -8.88 21.04 -33.18
N ALA A 27 -8.54 21.74 -34.26
CA ALA A 27 -9.39 22.76 -34.87
C ALA A 27 -10.73 22.20 -35.38
N ASP A 28 -10.73 20.96 -35.87
CA ASP A 28 -11.94 20.30 -36.39
C ASP A 28 -12.81 19.74 -35.24
N LEU A 29 -12.20 19.34 -34.12
CA LEU A 29 -12.86 18.69 -32.98
C LEU A 29 -13.40 19.69 -31.94
N ALA A 30 -12.60 20.71 -31.61
CA ALA A 30 -12.87 21.63 -30.49
C ALA A 30 -14.25 22.33 -30.56
N PRO A 31 -14.77 22.77 -31.72
CA PRO A 31 -16.08 23.43 -31.80
C PRO A 31 -17.27 22.53 -31.42
N ARG A 32 -17.07 21.20 -31.36
CA ARG A 32 -18.12 20.20 -31.11
C ARG A 32 -17.98 19.49 -29.77
N LEU A 33 -16.94 19.84 -29.01
CA LEU A 33 -16.68 19.32 -27.68
C LEU A 33 -16.85 20.44 -26.67
N ASP A 34 -17.29 20.12 -25.45
CA ASP A 34 -17.35 21.14 -24.41
C ASP A 34 -15.94 21.69 -24.15
N ALA A 35 -15.87 22.97 -23.74
CA ALA A 35 -14.65 23.77 -23.65
C ALA A 35 -13.49 23.14 -22.84
N ASN A 36 -13.73 22.07 -22.08
CA ASN A 36 -12.76 21.43 -21.20
C ASN A 36 -12.51 19.94 -21.50
N VAL A 37 -13.14 19.34 -22.51
CA VAL A 37 -12.97 17.89 -22.76
C VAL A 37 -11.56 17.56 -23.26
N ILE A 38 -11.04 18.34 -24.22
CA ILE A 38 -9.70 18.15 -24.77
C ILE A 38 -8.64 18.49 -23.72
N GLU A 39 -8.74 19.65 -23.08
CA GLU A 39 -7.78 20.08 -22.06
C GLU A 39 -7.79 19.16 -20.83
N GLY A 40 -8.99 18.78 -20.37
CA GLY A 40 -9.14 17.82 -19.29
C GLY A 40 -8.51 16.47 -19.63
N PHE A 41 -8.70 15.97 -20.86
CA PHE A 41 -8.07 14.72 -21.31
C PHE A 41 -6.55 14.81 -21.36
N LEU A 42 -6.00 15.87 -21.96
CA LEU A 42 -4.55 16.07 -22.09
C LEU A 42 -3.86 16.31 -20.74
N SER A 43 -4.59 16.84 -19.75
CA SER A 43 -4.10 17.01 -18.37
C SER A 43 -4.23 15.73 -17.54
N ASP A 44 -5.38 15.06 -17.57
CA ASP A 44 -5.64 13.87 -16.75
C ASP A 44 -4.85 12.63 -17.23
N LEU A 45 -4.51 12.52 -18.51
CA LEU A 45 -3.80 11.34 -19.03
C LEU A 45 -2.36 11.20 -18.52
N PRO A 46 -1.47 12.22 -18.61
CA PRO A 46 -0.15 12.18 -17.99
C PRO A 46 -0.23 12.02 -16.47
N ALA A 47 -1.17 12.72 -15.84
CA ALA A 47 -1.32 12.69 -14.40
C ALA A 47 -1.83 11.31 -13.89
N LEU A 48 -2.55 10.54 -14.72
CA LEU A 48 -2.91 9.14 -14.44
C LEU A 48 -1.68 8.22 -14.56
N ARG A 49 -0.83 8.44 -15.57
CA ARG A 49 0.43 7.69 -15.77
C ARG A 49 1.38 7.87 -14.58
N ASP A 50 1.52 9.09 -14.10
CA ASP A 50 2.37 9.41 -12.94
C ASP A 50 1.86 8.73 -11.67
N GLU A 51 0.55 8.75 -11.44
CA GLU A 51 -0.07 8.06 -10.31
C GLU A 51 0.14 6.54 -10.35
N VAL A 52 0.01 5.91 -11.53
CA VAL A 52 0.28 4.48 -11.70
C VAL A 52 1.76 4.15 -11.40
N SER A 53 2.68 4.98 -11.90
CA SER A 53 4.12 4.78 -11.69
C SER A 53 4.53 4.94 -10.22
N ARG A 54 3.96 5.93 -9.52
CA ARG A 54 4.18 6.14 -8.07
C ARG A 54 3.65 4.97 -7.24
N VAL A 55 2.51 4.41 -7.60
CA VAL A 55 1.92 3.26 -6.89
C VAL A 55 2.80 2.02 -7.03
N SER A 56 3.35 1.74 -8.21
CA SER A 56 4.28 0.62 -8.41
C SER A 56 5.57 0.76 -7.59
N GLY A 57 6.15 1.98 -7.53
CA GLY A 57 7.31 2.25 -6.67
C GLY A 57 6.99 2.06 -5.18
N ALA A 58 5.88 2.63 -4.72
CA ALA A 58 5.44 2.50 -3.32
C ALA A 58 5.13 1.05 -2.91
N HIS A 59 4.70 0.18 -3.84
CA HIS A 59 4.49 -1.23 -3.56
C HIS A 59 5.81 -1.99 -3.32
N LEU A 60 6.86 -1.69 -4.10
CA LEU A 60 8.19 -2.29 -3.91
C LEU A 60 8.82 -1.84 -2.59
N GLU A 61 8.70 -0.54 -2.27
CA GLU A 61 9.17 0.01 -0.99
C GLU A 61 8.42 -0.60 0.20
N LYS A 62 7.09 -0.71 0.13
CA LYS A 62 6.29 -1.38 1.17
C LYS A 62 6.64 -2.86 1.33
N ALA A 63 6.92 -3.57 0.25
CA ALA A 63 7.34 -4.97 0.32
C ALA A 63 8.71 -5.09 1.01
N GLY A 64 9.67 -4.25 0.64
CA GLY A 64 10.98 -4.18 1.28
C GLY A 64 10.90 -3.83 2.77
N GLU A 65 10.04 -2.88 3.13
CA GLU A 65 9.83 -2.47 4.52
C GLU A 65 9.13 -3.55 5.35
N THR A 66 8.17 -4.27 4.77
CA THR A 66 7.50 -5.40 5.44
C THR A 66 8.48 -6.54 5.72
N ILE A 67 9.37 -6.86 4.76
CA ILE A 67 10.42 -7.87 4.95
C ILE A 67 11.35 -7.48 6.11
N ARG A 68 11.78 -6.22 6.18
CA ARG A 68 12.61 -5.72 7.28
C ARG A 68 11.88 -5.78 8.62
N GLN A 69 10.59 -5.44 8.64
CA GLN A 69 9.77 -5.50 9.86
C GLN A 69 9.59 -6.93 10.37
N ASP A 70 9.39 -7.90 9.47
CA ASP A 70 9.28 -9.32 9.82
C ASP A 70 10.59 -9.87 10.39
N ASP A 71 11.73 -9.47 9.82
CA ASP A 71 13.05 -9.87 10.33
C ASP A 71 13.31 -9.29 11.73
N VAL A 72 12.98 -8.01 11.94
CA VAL A 72 13.06 -7.35 13.26
C VAL A 72 12.11 -8.00 14.26
N ALA A 73 10.88 -8.36 13.86
CA ALA A 73 9.91 -9.02 14.73
C ALA A 73 10.38 -10.44 15.13
N ARG A 74 10.97 -11.20 14.20
CA ARG A 74 11.56 -12.52 14.50
C ARG A 74 12.75 -12.41 15.44
N GLU A 75 13.65 -11.46 15.20
CA GLU A 75 14.80 -11.24 16.09
C GLU A 75 14.32 -10.84 17.50
N ALA A 76 13.39 -9.90 17.60
CA ALA A 76 12.79 -9.47 18.85
C ALA A 76 12.07 -10.61 19.60
N ALA A 77 11.37 -11.49 18.88
CA ALA A 77 10.72 -12.65 19.47
C ALA A 77 11.75 -13.64 20.04
N ARG A 78 12.84 -13.91 19.31
CA ARG A 78 13.94 -14.76 19.79
C ARG A 78 14.60 -14.19 21.04
N THR A 79 14.78 -12.87 21.10
CA THR A 79 15.28 -12.18 22.29
C THR A 79 14.32 -12.39 23.46
N ALA A 80 13.02 -12.13 23.29
CA ALA A 80 12.02 -12.36 24.34
C ALA A 80 11.99 -13.82 24.83
N ILE A 81 12.12 -14.80 23.92
CA ILE A 81 12.19 -16.22 24.26
C ILE A 81 13.44 -16.53 25.10
N THR A 82 14.59 -15.97 24.72
CA THR A 82 15.86 -16.18 25.43
C THR A 82 15.78 -15.71 26.89
N PHE A 83 15.20 -14.53 27.13
CA PHE A 83 15.00 -13.99 28.47
C PHE A 83 14.01 -14.84 29.27
N ARG A 84 12.93 -15.31 28.64
CA ARG A 84 11.98 -16.23 29.29
C ARG A 84 12.61 -17.56 29.65
N GLU A 85 13.50 -18.11 28.83
CA GLU A 85 14.22 -19.34 29.14
C GLU A 85 15.20 -19.13 30.31
N ALA A 86 15.89 -18.00 30.41
CA ALA A 86 16.74 -17.66 31.56
C ALA A 86 15.94 -17.58 32.88
N VAL A 87 14.76 -16.95 32.86
CA VAL A 87 13.85 -16.92 34.02
C VAL A 87 13.32 -18.33 34.32
N LYS A 88 12.98 -19.12 33.29
CA LYS A 88 12.46 -20.48 33.42
C LYS A 88 13.48 -21.46 34.00
N SER A 89 14.77 -21.32 33.68
CA SER A 89 15.84 -22.15 34.24
C SER A 89 16.17 -21.78 35.68
N THR A 90 15.99 -20.52 36.05
CA THR A 90 16.33 -20.00 37.38
C THR A 90 15.25 -20.31 38.42
N PHE A 91 13.97 -20.20 38.04
CA PHE A 91 12.86 -20.32 38.99
C PHE A 91 12.06 -21.63 38.81
N SER A 92 11.65 -22.19 39.95
CA SER A 92 10.80 -23.39 39.97
C SER A 92 9.47 -23.15 39.25
N ARG A 93 8.86 -24.22 38.72
CA ARG A 93 7.63 -24.14 37.90
C ARG A 93 6.43 -23.51 38.63
N LYS A 94 6.41 -23.57 39.97
CA LYS A 94 5.35 -22.99 40.81
C LYS A 94 5.62 -21.54 41.23
N SER A 95 6.78 -20.98 40.87
CA SER A 95 7.15 -19.63 41.28
C SER A 95 6.24 -18.58 40.61
N PRO A 96 5.66 -17.64 41.38
CA PRO A 96 4.87 -16.54 40.81
C PRO A 96 5.70 -15.63 39.89
N VAL A 97 7.02 -15.59 40.10
CA VAL A 97 7.97 -14.85 39.24
C VAL A 97 7.86 -15.27 37.78
N ARG A 98 7.66 -16.57 37.51
CA ARG A 98 7.55 -17.05 36.12
C ARG A 98 6.34 -16.46 35.41
N ALA A 99 5.21 -16.40 36.10
CA ALA A 99 3.99 -15.83 35.54
C ALA A 99 4.13 -14.31 35.32
N ALA A 100 4.76 -13.61 36.26
CA ALA A 100 5.04 -12.17 36.14
C ALA A 100 5.88 -11.85 34.90
N PHE A 101 6.92 -12.63 34.61
CA PHE A 101 7.75 -12.49 33.40
C PHE A 101 7.09 -13.06 32.12
N GLY A 102 5.79 -13.38 32.16
CA GLY A 102 5.02 -13.82 31.01
C GLY A 102 5.31 -15.26 30.54
N ILE A 103 5.93 -16.10 31.36
CA ILE A 103 6.18 -17.51 31.03
C ILE A 103 4.84 -18.26 30.98
N GLY A 104 4.57 -18.92 29.86
CA GLY A 104 3.30 -19.59 29.56
C GLY A 104 2.44 -18.83 28.55
N GLY A 105 2.72 -17.55 28.31
CA GLY A 105 2.10 -16.77 27.24
C GLY A 105 2.70 -17.12 25.87
N ARG A 106 1.85 -17.27 24.84
CA ARG A 106 2.28 -17.51 23.46
C ARG A 106 2.86 -16.24 22.84
N ILE A 107 4.00 -16.35 22.17
CA ILE A 107 4.56 -15.31 21.29
C ILE A 107 4.30 -15.75 19.85
N ASP A 108 3.57 -14.93 19.10
CA ASP A 108 3.40 -15.13 17.65
C ASP A 108 4.41 -14.24 16.92
N GLU A 109 5.51 -14.83 16.44
CA GLU A 109 6.62 -14.13 15.78
C GLU A 109 6.19 -13.42 14.49
N THR A 110 5.05 -13.81 13.91
CA THR A 110 4.48 -13.20 12.70
C THR A 110 3.63 -11.96 12.98
N LYS A 111 3.40 -11.65 14.27
CA LYS A 111 2.57 -10.52 14.69
C LYS A 111 3.37 -9.58 15.58
N VAL A 112 3.74 -8.43 15.01
CA VAL A 112 4.45 -7.34 15.71
C VAL A 112 3.79 -7.00 17.06
N GLY A 113 2.46 -6.89 17.10
CA GLY A 113 1.74 -6.62 18.35
C GLY A 113 1.89 -7.73 19.42
N SER A 114 1.98 -9.00 19.01
CA SER A 114 2.24 -10.10 19.94
C SER A 114 3.65 -10.05 20.52
N VAL A 115 4.64 -9.73 19.69
CA VAL A 115 6.05 -9.61 20.09
C VAL A 115 6.26 -8.40 21.01
N ALA A 116 5.71 -7.24 20.63
CA ALA A 116 5.75 -6.02 21.43
C ALA A 116 5.11 -6.22 22.81
N THR A 117 3.97 -6.91 22.89
CA THR A 117 3.33 -7.24 24.17
C THR A 117 4.23 -8.12 25.03
N ALA A 118 4.89 -9.13 24.44
CA ALA A 118 5.78 -10.01 25.18
C ALA A 118 7.02 -9.28 25.75
N LEU A 119 7.60 -8.35 24.98
CA LEU A 119 8.69 -7.49 25.42
C LEU A 119 8.25 -6.55 26.55
N ALA A 120 7.10 -5.91 26.41
CA ALA A 120 6.56 -5.01 27.43
C ALA A 120 6.34 -5.73 28.77
N VAL A 121 5.79 -6.95 28.74
CA VAL A 121 5.63 -7.78 29.95
C VAL A 121 6.97 -8.09 30.61
N LEU A 122 8.00 -8.45 29.83
CA LEU A 122 9.34 -8.73 30.36
C LEU A 122 9.98 -7.50 31.01
N VAL A 123 9.91 -6.36 30.34
CA VAL A 123 10.46 -5.09 30.85
C VAL A 123 9.73 -4.70 32.14
N HIS A 124 8.40 -4.70 32.13
CA HIS A 124 7.61 -4.34 33.31
C HIS A 124 7.88 -5.27 34.49
N ALA A 125 7.95 -6.59 34.27
CA ALA A 125 8.23 -7.55 35.34
C ALA A 125 9.63 -7.36 35.95
N ALA A 126 10.62 -7.04 35.12
CA ALA A 126 11.97 -6.80 35.58
C ALA A 126 12.15 -5.46 36.32
N GLU A 127 11.33 -4.46 36.01
CA GLU A 127 11.30 -3.18 36.72
C GLU A 127 10.60 -3.29 38.08
N GLU A 128 9.51 -4.06 38.15
CA GLU A 128 8.78 -4.31 39.40
C GLU A 128 9.54 -5.22 40.36
N ASP A 129 10.27 -6.22 39.83
CA ASP A 129 11.07 -7.15 40.63
C ASP A 129 12.52 -7.23 40.10
N PRO A 130 13.34 -6.19 40.35
CA PRO A 130 14.72 -6.14 39.90
C PRO A 130 15.60 -7.18 40.61
N VAL A 131 15.20 -7.67 41.79
CA VAL A 131 15.94 -8.70 42.52
C VAL A 131 15.84 -10.03 41.79
N SER A 132 14.62 -10.44 41.42
CA SER A 132 14.41 -11.66 40.64
C SER A 132 14.97 -11.55 39.23
N ALA A 133 14.88 -10.38 38.59
CA ALA A 133 15.50 -10.13 37.30
C ALA A 133 17.01 -10.38 37.35
N ARG A 134 17.69 -9.81 38.35
CA ARG A 134 19.14 -9.99 38.56
C ARG A 134 19.49 -11.45 38.85
N ALA A 135 18.67 -12.14 39.64
CA ALA A 135 18.86 -13.56 39.93
C ALA A 135 18.76 -14.44 38.68
N ALA A 136 17.94 -14.04 37.69
CA ALA A 136 17.86 -14.66 36.38
C ALA A 136 18.96 -14.22 35.40
N GLY A 137 19.91 -13.38 35.86
CA GLY A 137 21.01 -12.85 35.03
C GLY A 137 20.62 -11.69 34.12
N ILE A 138 19.43 -11.10 34.30
CA ILE A 138 18.97 -9.96 33.50
C ILE A 138 19.51 -8.67 34.12
N LEU A 139 20.30 -7.93 33.35
CA LEU A 139 20.89 -6.66 33.76
C LEU A 139 20.06 -5.47 33.26
N SER A 140 20.31 -4.30 33.85
CA SER A 140 19.66 -3.05 33.43
C SER A 140 20.03 -2.63 32.00
N SER A 141 21.21 -3.00 31.50
CA SER A 141 21.59 -2.84 30.09
C SER A 141 20.68 -3.64 29.16
N ASP A 142 20.38 -4.87 29.55
CA ASP A 142 19.53 -5.77 28.76
C ASP A 142 18.10 -5.24 28.69
N LEU A 143 17.60 -4.65 29.77
CA LEU A 143 16.29 -3.97 29.79
C LEU A 143 16.26 -2.73 28.89
N ALA A 144 17.35 -1.98 28.79
CA ALA A 144 17.45 -0.86 27.88
C ALA A 144 17.39 -1.34 26.41
N ASP A 145 18.05 -2.45 26.09
CA ASP A 145 18.00 -3.06 24.76
C ASP A 145 16.60 -3.58 24.42
N LEU A 146 15.91 -4.25 25.35
CA LEU A 146 14.52 -4.68 25.16
C LEU A 146 13.57 -3.51 24.90
N LYS A 147 13.73 -2.40 25.63
CA LYS A 147 12.96 -1.17 25.42
C LYS A 147 13.24 -0.55 24.06
N ALA A 148 14.50 -0.48 23.64
CA ALA A 148 14.87 0.04 22.34
C ALA A 148 14.27 -0.79 21.19
N VAL A 149 14.22 -2.11 21.33
CA VAL A 149 13.57 -3.02 20.36
C VAL A 149 12.05 -2.84 20.37
N TYR A 150 11.43 -2.72 21.55
CA TYR A 150 10.00 -2.44 21.70
C TYR A 150 9.61 -1.12 21.01
N ASP A 151 10.35 -0.03 21.26
CA ASP A 151 10.08 1.27 20.67
C ASP A 151 10.19 1.23 19.13
N LYS A 152 11.20 0.53 18.60
CA LYS A 152 11.33 0.32 17.15
C LYS A 152 10.12 -0.41 16.55
N LEU A 153 9.63 -1.47 17.21
CA LEU A 153 8.46 -2.23 16.75
C LEU A 153 7.17 -1.40 16.77
N VAL A 154 6.94 -0.64 17.85
CA VAL A 154 5.76 0.22 17.99
C VAL A 154 5.77 1.38 16.98
N GLN A 155 6.93 1.97 16.72
CA GLN A 155 7.07 3.03 15.71
C GLN A 155 6.84 2.50 14.28
N ALA A 156 7.34 1.30 13.97
CA ALA A 156 7.09 0.65 12.68
C ALA A 156 5.60 0.36 12.45
N ASP A 157 4.90 -0.17 13.46
CA ASP A 157 3.46 -0.45 13.41
C ASP A 157 2.62 0.82 13.17
N ARG A 158 2.92 1.90 13.90
CA ARG A 158 2.28 3.21 13.70
C ARG A 158 2.50 3.78 12.29
N THR A 159 3.73 3.66 11.79
CA THR A 159 4.07 4.11 10.43
C THR A 159 3.28 3.35 9.37
N GLN A 160 3.09 2.03 9.56
CA GLN A 160 2.32 1.20 8.66
C GLN A 160 0.82 1.56 8.65
N GLU A 161 0.23 1.83 9.83
CA GLU A 161 -1.17 2.25 9.94
C GLU A 161 -1.44 3.61 9.27
N LEU A 162 -0.54 4.58 9.46
CA LEU A 162 -0.62 5.89 8.77
C LEU A 162 -0.53 5.73 7.25
N ALA A 163 0.35 4.84 6.77
CA ALA A 163 0.50 4.52 5.34
C ALA A 163 -0.72 3.81 4.73
N LYS A 164 -1.56 3.15 5.54
CA LYS A 164 -2.84 2.56 5.08
C LYS A 164 -3.91 3.63 4.86
N GLY A 165 -3.94 4.66 5.71
CA GLY A 165 -4.85 5.81 5.58
C GLY A 165 -4.62 6.60 4.29
N SER A 166 -3.36 6.93 4.00
CA SER A 166 -2.98 7.68 2.78
C SER A 166 -3.23 6.89 1.49
N ALA A 167 -3.04 5.56 1.52
CA ALA A 167 -3.25 4.69 0.36
C ALA A 167 -4.73 4.66 -0.11
N LYS A 168 -5.70 4.78 0.81
CA LYS A 168 -7.13 4.85 0.47
C LYS A 168 -7.46 6.11 -0.33
N GLY A 169 -6.93 7.26 0.08
CA GLY A 169 -7.08 8.53 -0.64
C GLY A 169 -6.47 8.49 -2.04
N ALA A 170 -5.24 7.98 -2.16
CA ALA A 170 -4.56 7.84 -3.44
C ALA A 170 -5.34 6.92 -4.43
N THR A 171 -5.94 5.84 -3.93
CA THR A 171 -6.74 4.92 -4.75
C THR A 171 -8.02 5.59 -5.27
N ALA A 172 -8.68 6.41 -4.44
CA ALA A 172 -9.88 7.13 -4.84
C ALA A 172 -9.60 8.18 -5.92
N THR A 173 -8.53 8.97 -5.75
CA THR A 173 -8.08 9.98 -6.73
C THR A 173 -7.74 9.33 -8.07
N ARG A 174 -6.96 8.23 -8.06
CA ARG A 174 -6.61 7.48 -9.27
C ARG A 174 -7.84 6.95 -9.98
N THR A 175 -8.80 6.40 -9.24
CA THR A 175 -10.03 5.84 -9.82
C THR A 175 -10.88 6.95 -10.45
N ALA A 176 -11.02 8.09 -9.78
CA ALA A 176 -11.75 9.24 -10.34
C ALA A 176 -11.09 9.75 -11.63
N ARG A 177 -9.76 9.88 -11.64
CA ARG A 177 -9.02 10.31 -12.83
C ARG A 177 -9.13 9.30 -13.98
N HIS A 178 -9.00 8.00 -13.68
CA HIS A 178 -9.19 6.95 -14.68
C HIS A 178 -10.57 7.05 -15.36
N VAL A 179 -11.64 7.23 -14.58
CA VAL A 179 -13.01 7.37 -15.11
C VAL A 179 -13.16 8.63 -15.97
N ARG A 180 -12.53 9.76 -15.60
CA ARG A 180 -12.54 10.98 -16.43
C ARG A 180 -11.84 10.77 -17.76
N VAL A 181 -10.68 10.10 -17.77
CA VAL A 181 -9.96 9.76 -19.00
C VAL A 181 -10.82 8.88 -19.90
N GLU A 182 -11.45 7.82 -19.38
CA GLU A 182 -12.34 6.94 -20.17
C GLU A 182 -13.52 7.70 -20.79
N ALA A 183 -14.15 8.59 -20.00
CA ALA A 183 -15.27 9.41 -20.46
C ALA A 183 -14.84 10.36 -21.58
N ALA A 184 -13.69 11.03 -21.43
CA ALA A 184 -13.15 11.92 -22.44
C ALA A 184 -12.78 11.17 -23.73
N MET A 185 -12.10 10.03 -23.62
CA MET A 185 -11.78 9.18 -24.78
C MET A 185 -13.04 8.78 -25.56
N THR A 186 -14.07 8.31 -24.86
CA THR A 186 -15.35 7.91 -25.49
C THR A 186 -15.98 9.09 -26.22
N ARG A 187 -15.98 10.28 -25.61
CA ARG A 187 -16.62 11.47 -26.17
C ARG A 187 -15.87 12.01 -27.39
N ILE A 188 -14.55 12.07 -27.32
CA ILE A 188 -13.69 12.49 -28.43
C ILE A 188 -13.88 11.58 -29.64
N VAL A 189 -13.85 10.26 -29.43
CA VAL A 189 -14.03 9.27 -30.50
C VAL A 189 -15.45 9.28 -31.07
N GLY A 190 -16.46 9.54 -30.25
CA GLY A 190 -17.83 9.75 -30.72
C GLY A 190 -17.95 10.96 -31.65
N VAL A 191 -17.34 12.09 -31.26
CA VAL A 191 -17.37 13.33 -32.06
C VAL A 191 -16.55 13.20 -33.34
N SER A 192 -15.41 12.49 -33.31
CA SER A 192 -14.57 12.30 -34.50
C SER A 192 -15.32 11.56 -35.62
N GLY A 193 -16.20 10.61 -35.28
CA GLY A 193 -17.05 9.94 -36.28
C GLY A 193 -17.97 10.91 -37.04
N ILE A 194 -18.44 11.97 -36.40
CA ILE A 194 -19.29 13.00 -37.02
C ILE A 194 -18.46 13.98 -37.85
N VAL A 195 -17.32 14.41 -37.30
CA VAL A 195 -16.39 15.37 -37.92
C VAL A 195 -15.78 14.78 -39.19
N PHE A 196 -15.32 13.54 -39.12
CA PHE A 196 -14.63 12.85 -40.21
C PHE A 196 -15.55 11.90 -40.98
N ARG A 197 -16.87 12.10 -40.97
CA ARG A 197 -17.83 11.24 -41.69
C ARG A 197 -17.56 11.09 -43.19
N LYS A 198 -16.92 12.09 -43.81
CA LYS A 198 -16.52 12.09 -45.23
C LYS A 198 -15.06 11.65 -45.43
N ARG A 199 -14.33 11.38 -44.34
CA ARG A 199 -12.93 10.95 -44.26
C ARG A 199 -12.85 9.69 -43.37
N PRO A 200 -13.44 8.56 -43.83
CA PRO A 200 -13.62 7.36 -43.01
C PRO A 200 -12.29 6.79 -42.47
N GLU A 201 -11.19 6.98 -43.20
CA GLU A 201 -9.85 6.62 -42.78
C GLU A 201 -9.39 7.37 -41.52
N ILE A 202 -9.77 8.64 -41.38
CA ILE A 202 -9.46 9.42 -40.17
C ILE A 202 -10.39 8.99 -39.04
N ALA A 203 -11.69 8.82 -39.31
CA ALA A 203 -12.65 8.34 -38.32
C ALA A 203 -12.25 6.98 -37.72
N GLN A 204 -11.74 6.07 -38.55
CA GLN A 204 -11.28 4.75 -38.12
C GLN A 204 -10.06 4.83 -37.19
N ARG A 205 -9.10 5.72 -37.47
CA ARG A 205 -7.94 5.92 -36.59
C ARG A 205 -8.35 6.35 -35.17
N PHE A 206 -9.37 7.20 -35.05
CA PHE A 206 -9.94 7.55 -33.74
C PHE A 206 -10.66 6.37 -33.10
N ALA A 207 -11.46 5.60 -33.86
CA ALA A 207 -12.15 4.42 -33.35
C ALA A 207 -11.17 3.37 -32.78
N ASP A 208 -10.02 3.19 -33.44
CA ASP A 208 -8.97 2.27 -32.99
C ASP A 208 -8.25 2.73 -31.72
N CYS A 209 -8.48 3.96 -31.27
CA CYS A 209 -8.00 4.50 -30.01
C CYS A 209 -8.92 4.20 -28.81
N LEU A 210 -10.00 3.44 -28.98
CA LEU A 210 -10.73 2.86 -27.84
C LEU A 210 -10.26 1.44 -27.55
N PRO A 211 -10.03 1.07 -26.28
CA PRO A 211 -9.77 -0.32 -25.92
C PRO A 211 -10.97 -1.21 -26.29
N ARG A 212 -10.70 -2.34 -26.95
CA ARG A 212 -11.73 -3.28 -27.44
C ARG A 212 -12.11 -4.32 -26.38
N THR A 213 -11.25 -4.53 -25.40
CA THR A 213 -11.36 -5.53 -24.35
C THR A 213 -11.86 -4.90 -23.06
N ALA A 214 -13.09 -5.21 -22.68
CA ALA A 214 -13.62 -4.82 -21.37
C ALA A 214 -12.84 -5.55 -20.27
N ARG A 215 -12.62 -4.88 -19.12
CA ARG A 215 -11.95 -5.50 -17.98
C ARG A 215 -12.70 -6.79 -17.58
N PRO A 216 -12.01 -7.93 -17.39
CA PRO A 216 -12.68 -9.15 -16.96
C PRO A 216 -13.40 -8.92 -15.64
N ARG A 217 -14.71 -9.17 -15.62
CA ARG A 217 -15.51 -9.11 -14.38
C ARG A 217 -14.95 -10.15 -13.42
N LYS A 218 -14.48 -9.71 -12.24
CA LYS A 218 -14.13 -10.64 -11.14
C LYS A 218 -15.35 -11.52 -10.86
N LYS A 219 -15.24 -12.84 -11.10
CA LYS A 219 -16.24 -13.81 -10.63
C LYS A 219 -16.28 -13.70 -9.10
N LYS A 220 -17.46 -13.47 -8.52
CA LYS A 220 -17.67 -13.64 -7.08
C LYS A 220 -17.43 -15.12 -6.78
N ALA A 221 -16.43 -15.40 -5.96
CA ALA A 221 -16.27 -16.68 -5.27
C ALA A 221 -17.07 -16.62 -3.97
#